data_AF-A0A533U845-F1
#
_entry.id   AF-A0A533U845-F1
#
_cell.length_a   1.000
_cell.length_b   1.000
_cell.length_c   1.000
_cell.angle_alpha   90.00
_cell.angle_beta   90.00
_cell.angle_gamma   90.00
#
_symmetry.space_group_name_H-M   'P 1'
#
loop_
_entity.id
_entity.type
_entity.pdbx_description
1 polymer ?
#
loop_
_entity_poly.entity_id
_entity_poly.type
_entity_poly.pdbx_seq_one_letter_code
_entity_poly.pdbx_strand_id
1 'polypeptide(L)'
;MQKTDIIKESELDPWILFLNAMRTPMTRDRYQTRLAKFFDFIGRPRNTLEDNARTFAKKGKKDVDWALSNIVKFVYHQRERVNKKEISGGTVRNYTKSIKLFCEMADIPIQWKKITRGLPRGKKYADDRIPTLE
;
A
#
# COMPACT_ATOMS: atom_id res chain seq x y z
N MET A 1 -7.01 -25.18 33.93
CA MET A 1 -6.00 -24.23 33.45
C MET A 1 -5.85 -24.46 31.95
N GLN A 2 -6.59 -23.71 31.12
CA GLN A 2 -6.48 -23.84 29.65
C GLN A 2 -5.12 -23.25 29.24
N LYS A 3 -4.28 -24.05 28.59
CA LYS A 3 -3.07 -23.58 27.94
C LYS A 3 -3.51 -22.61 26.85
N THR A 4 -3.19 -21.34 27.03
CA THR A 4 -3.25 -20.36 25.94
C THR A 4 -2.15 -20.76 24.98
N ASP A 5 -2.50 -21.41 23.88
CA ASP A 5 -1.56 -21.65 22.80
C ASP A 5 -1.03 -20.30 22.34
N ILE A 6 0.25 -20.04 22.61
CA ILE A 6 0.94 -18.83 22.19
C ILE A 6 1.05 -18.94 20.68
N ILE A 7 0.16 -18.27 19.96
CA ILE A 7 0.22 -18.16 18.50
C ILE A 7 1.59 -17.58 18.17
N LYS A 8 2.43 -18.36 17.46
CA LYS A 8 3.72 -17.85 17.01
C LYS A 8 3.48 -16.71 16.03
N GLU A 9 4.23 -15.63 16.13
CA GLU A 9 4.12 -14.48 15.21
C GLU A 9 4.25 -14.89 13.74
N SER A 10 5.01 -15.96 13.46
CA SER A 10 5.15 -16.60 12.14
C SER A 10 3.89 -17.28 11.59
N GLU A 11 2.86 -17.47 12.41
CA GLU A 11 1.58 -18.12 12.06
C GLU A 11 0.45 -17.13 11.83
N LEU A 12 0.69 -15.83 12.09
CA LEU A 12 -0.32 -14.80 11.90
C LEU A 12 -0.49 -14.49 10.40
N ASP A 13 -1.75 -14.51 9.96
CA ASP A 13 -2.10 -14.28 8.56
C ASP A 13 -1.92 -12.79 8.21
N PRO A 14 -1.04 -12.45 7.24
CA PRO A 14 -0.77 -11.06 6.86
C PRO A 14 -2.01 -10.32 6.37
N TRP A 15 -2.98 -11.02 5.78
CA TRP A 15 -4.24 -10.41 5.36
C TRP A 15 -5.09 -10.02 6.57
N ILE A 16 -5.22 -10.90 7.55
CA ILE A 16 -5.99 -10.64 8.77
C ILE A 16 -5.35 -9.51 9.59
N LEU A 17 -4.02 -9.53 9.75
CA LEU A 17 -3.28 -8.45 10.39
C LEU A 17 -3.49 -7.11 9.69
N PHE A 18 -3.44 -7.10 8.36
CA PHE A 18 -3.73 -5.90 7.57
C PHE A 18 -5.13 -5.35 7.80
N LEU A 19 -6.17 -6.19 7.81
CA LEU A 19 -7.54 -5.75 8.08
C LEU A 19 -7.71 -5.22 9.51
N ASN A 20 -7.05 -5.87 10.49
CA ASN A 20 -7.11 -5.50 11.91
C ASN A 20 -6.34 -4.22 12.23
N ALA A 21 -5.29 -3.89 11.46
CA ALA A 21 -4.58 -2.62 11.60
C ALA A 21 -5.46 -1.39 11.30
N MET A 22 -6.62 -1.59 10.65
CA MET A 22 -7.55 -0.52 10.28
C MET A 22 -8.83 -0.61 11.12
N ARG A 23 -9.05 0.42 11.94
CA ARG A 23 -10.20 0.50 12.86
C ARG A 23 -11.52 0.82 12.16
N THR A 24 -11.51 1.73 11.18
CA THR A 24 -12.76 2.20 10.55
C THR A 24 -13.06 1.43 9.26
N PRO A 25 -14.31 0.99 9.03
CA PRO A 25 -14.68 0.22 7.83
C PRO A 25 -14.34 0.94 6.53
N MET A 26 -14.60 2.26 6.47
CA MET A 26 -14.28 3.07 5.30
C MET A 26 -12.78 3.12 4.98
N THR A 27 -11.91 3.13 6.00
CA THR A 27 -10.46 3.08 5.78
C THR A 27 -10.05 1.72 5.24
N ARG A 28 -10.61 0.66 5.83
CA ARG A 28 -10.38 -0.72 5.41
C ARG A 28 -10.74 -0.93 3.94
N ASP A 29 -11.93 -0.51 3.53
CA ASP A 29 -12.39 -0.58 2.14
C ASP A 29 -11.47 0.18 1.17
N ARG A 30 -11.14 1.43 1.50
CA ARG A 30 -10.25 2.26 0.67
C ARG A 30 -8.85 1.67 0.53
N TYR A 31 -8.32 1.04 1.57
CA TYR A 31 -7.01 0.39 1.53
C TYR A 31 -7.07 -0.93 0.74
N GLN A 32 -8.09 -1.75 0.95
CA GLN A 32 -8.30 -2.97 0.15
C GLN A 32 -8.39 -2.64 -1.35
N THR A 33 -9.20 -1.66 -1.74
CA THR A 33 -9.34 -1.22 -3.14
C THR A 33 -8.01 -0.77 -3.75
N ARG A 34 -7.17 -0.09 -2.96
CA ARG A 34 -5.85 0.37 -3.42
C ARG A 34 -4.85 -0.77 -3.55
N LEU A 35 -4.90 -1.73 -2.64
CA LEU A 35 -4.07 -2.93 -2.67
C LEU A 35 -4.47 -3.85 -3.82
N ALA A 36 -5.77 -3.97 -4.12
CA ALA A 36 -6.28 -4.70 -5.28
C ALA A 36 -5.69 -4.16 -6.59
N LYS A 37 -5.76 -2.84 -6.81
CA LYS A 37 -5.16 -2.20 -7.99
C LYS A 37 -3.65 -2.44 -8.13
N PHE A 38 -2.95 -2.60 -7.00
CA PHE A 38 -1.54 -2.98 -7.03
C PHE A 38 -1.35 -4.44 -7.48
N PHE A 39 -2.15 -5.37 -6.95
CA PHE A 39 -2.08 -6.79 -7.35
C PHE A 39 -2.51 -7.03 -8.81
N ASP A 40 -3.52 -6.30 -9.28
CA ASP A 40 -3.94 -6.30 -10.67
C ASP A 40 -2.77 -5.88 -11.58
N PHE A 41 -2.06 -4.81 -11.21
CA PHE A 41 -0.92 -4.30 -11.98
C PHE A 41 0.24 -5.29 -12.08
N ILE A 42 0.59 -5.99 -11.00
CA ILE A 42 1.71 -6.94 -11.01
C ILE A 42 1.35 -8.29 -11.66
N GLY A 43 0.16 -8.40 -12.26
CA GLY A 43 -0.29 -9.59 -12.97
C GLY A 43 -0.52 -10.78 -12.04
N ARG A 44 -1.07 -10.53 -10.85
CA ARG A 44 -1.49 -11.61 -9.94
C ARG A 44 -3.02 -11.68 -9.82
N PRO A 45 -3.74 -12.17 -10.82
CA PRO A 45 -5.14 -12.54 -10.66
C PRO A 45 -5.21 -13.97 -10.10
N ARG A 46 -5.15 -14.17 -8.78
CA ARG A 46 -5.86 -15.30 -8.17
C ARG A 46 -7.34 -14.94 -8.00
N ASN A 47 -8.13 -15.94 -7.62
CA ASN A 47 -9.58 -15.84 -7.44
C ASN A 47 -10.01 -14.72 -6.48
N THR A 48 -9.19 -14.36 -5.48
CA THR A 48 -9.54 -13.33 -4.48
C THR A 48 -8.38 -12.38 -4.15
N LEU A 49 -8.73 -11.16 -3.69
CA LEU A 49 -7.77 -10.17 -3.17
C LEU A 49 -6.94 -10.73 -2.01
N GLU A 50 -7.60 -11.50 -1.14
CA GLU A 50 -6.99 -12.17 0.00
C GLU A 50 -5.93 -13.19 -0.43
N ASP A 51 -6.21 -14.02 -1.44
CA ASP A 51 -5.24 -14.96 -1.99
C ASP A 51 -4.05 -14.24 -2.62
N ASN A 52 -4.30 -13.13 -3.30
CA ASN A 52 -3.26 -12.29 -3.89
C ASN A 52 -2.35 -11.71 -2.80
N ALA A 53 -2.94 -11.21 -1.71
CA ALA A 53 -2.23 -10.69 -0.55
C ALA A 53 -1.33 -11.76 0.07
N ARG A 54 -1.87 -12.93 0.41
CA ARG A 54 -1.09 -14.04 0.99
C ARG A 54 0.02 -14.52 0.07
N THR A 55 -0.26 -14.63 -1.23
CA THR A 55 0.74 -15.07 -2.21
C THR A 55 1.84 -14.01 -2.40
N PHE A 56 1.49 -12.72 -2.34
CA PHE A 56 2.47 -11.64 -2.34
C PHE A 56 3.33 -11.72 -1.09
N ALA A 57 2.73 -11.85 0.10
CA ALA A 57 3.44 -11.94 1.37
C ALA A 57 4.42 -13.13 1.40
N LYS A 58 3.96 -14.33 1.01
CA LYS A 58 4.79 -15.53 0.97
C LYS A 58 6.00 -15.39 0.04
N LYS A 59 5.84 -14.75 -1.12
CA LYS A 59 6.95 -14.53 -2.06
C LYS A 59 7.85 -13.36 -1.61
N GLY A 60 7.25 -12.27 -1.15
CA GLY A 60 7.97 -11.06 -0.71
C GLY A 60 8.84 -11.29 0.54
N LYS A 61 8.41 -12.16 1.47
CA LYS A 61 9.25 -12.59 2.60
C LYS A 61 10.50 -13.36 2.16
N LYS A 62 10.43 -14.09 1.03
CA LYS A 62 11.55 -14.87 0.48
C LYS A 62 12.44 -14.06 -0.46
N ASP A 63 11.85 -13.09 -1.13
CA ASP A 63 12.50 -12.28 -2.17
C ASP A 63 12.03 -10.83 -2.04
N VAL A 64 12.74 -10.11 -1.16
CA VAL A 64 12.45 -8.71 -0.82
C VAL A 64 12.72 -7.80 -2.02
N ASP A 65 13.72 -8.12 -2.84
CA ASP A 65 14.04 -7.36 -4.05
C ASP A 65 12.94 -7.51 -5.11
N TRP A 66 12.36 -8.71 -5.25
CA TRP A 66 11.18 -8.90 -6.08
C TRP A 66 10.00 -8.05 -5.59
N ALA A 67 9.74 -8.02 -4.27
CA ALA A 67 8.67 -7.19 -3.73
C ALA A 67 8.93 -5.69 -3.97
N LEU A 68 10.14 -5.21 -3.68
CA LEU A 68 10.55 -3.83 -3.92
C LEU A 68 10.45 -3.45 -5.40
N SER A 69 10.94 -4.29 -6.31
CA SER A 69 10.90 -4.07 -7.76
C SER A 69 9.47 -3.87 -8.26
N ASN A 70 8.54 -4.72 -7.81
CA ASN A 70 7.13 -4.61 -8.17
C ASN A 70 6.48 -3.33 -7.64
N ILE A 71 6.76 -2.95 -6.39
CA ILE A 71 6.26 -1.70 -5.81
C ILE A 71 6.80 -0.49 -6.58
N VAL A 72 8.10 -0.48 -6.91
CA VAL A 72 8.72 0.61 -7.69
C VAL A 72 8.11 0.71 -9.09
N LYS A 73 7.94 -0.41 -9.79
CA LYS A 73 7.28 -0.45 -11.12
C LYS A 73 5.87 0.11 -11.05
N PHE A 74 5.09 -0.28 -10.04
CA PHE A 74 3.74 0.24 -9.84
C PHE A 74 3.74 1.75 -9.58
N VAL A 75 4.59 2.22 -8.66
CA VAL A 75 4.70 3.65 -8.34
C VAL A 75 5.12 4.47 -9.57
N TYR A 76 6.07 3.97 -10.37
CA TYR A 76 6.49 4.61 -11.61
C TYR A 76 5.33 4.69 -12.61
N HIS A 77 4.59 3.58 -12.80
CA HIS A 77 3.40 3.58 -13.64
C HIS A 77 2.35 4.60 -13.18
N GLN A 78 2.07 4.70 -11.87
CA GLN A 78 1.14 5.71 -11.37
C GLN A 78 1.68 7.14 -11.52
N ARG A 79 2.99 7.36 -11.48
CA ARG A 79 3.59 8.68 -11.78
C ARG A 79 3.38 9.09 -13.23
N GLU A 80 3.52 8.18 -14.17
CA GLU A 80 3.22 8.46 -15.58
C GLU A 80 1.75 8.89 -15.75
N ARG A 81 0.83 8.28 -15.00
CA ARG A 81 -0.57 8.69 -14.97
C ARG A 81 -0.80 10.08 -14.36
N VAL A 82 0.04 10.51 -13.40
CA VAL A 82 0.05 11.90 -12.91
C VAL A 82 0.51 12.85 -14.01
N ASN A 83 1.57 12.51 -14.74
CA ASN A 83 2.09 13.34 -15.84
C ASN A 83 1.03 13.51 -16.94
N LYS A 84 0.26 12.46 -17.21
CA LYS A 84 -0.90 12.46 -18.13
C LYS A 84 -2.16 13.12 -17.55
N LYS A 85 -2.11 13.65 -16.33
CA LYS A 85 -3.24 14.26 -15.60
C LYS A 85 -4.44 13.32 -15.37
N GLU A 86 -4.23 12.01 -15.41
CA GLU A 86 -5.28 11.00 -15.16
C GLU A 86 -5.57 10.86 -13.66
N ILE A 87 -4.57 11.10 -12.81
CA ILE A 87 -4.70 11.06 -11.35
C ILE A 87 -3.89 12.18 -10.69
N SER A 88 -4.22 12.50 -9.45
CA SER A 88 -3.44 13.44 -8.64
C SER A 88 -2.21 12.78 -8.01
N GLY A 89 -1.19 13.58 -7.68
CA GLY A 89 -0.05 13.11 -6.86
C GLY A 89 -0.46 12.61 -5.46
N GLY A 90 -1.58 13.12 -4.92
CA GLY A 90 -2.18 12.62 -3.68
C GLY A 90 -2.65 11.17 -3.81
N THR A 91 -3.17 10.78 -4.98
CA THR A 91 -3.59 9.41 -5.27
C THR A 91 -2.42 8.43 -5.21
N VAL A 92 -1.24 8.79 -5.76
CA VAL A 92 -0.03 7.96 -5.70
C VAL A 92 0.44 7.74 -4.25
N ARG A 93 0.39 8.80 -3.44
CA ARG A 93 0.70 8.71 -2.00
C ARG A 93 -0.27 7.79 -1.27
N ASN A 94 -1.55 7.84 -1.61
CA ASN A 94 -2.57 6.97 -1.01
C ASN A 94 -2.37 5.49 -1.36
N TYR A 95 -1.97 5.16 -2.60
CA TYR A 95 -1.55 3.79 -2.92
C TYR A 95 -0.36 3.36 -2.08
N THR A 96 0.68 4.19 -2.02
CA THR A 96 1.91 3.88 -1.28
C THR A 96 1.62 3.63 0.20
N LYS A 97 0.71 4.38 0.83
CA LYS A 97 0.27 4.16 2.23
C LYS A 97 -0.34 2.78 2.43
N SER A 98 -1.20 2.35 1.51
CA SER A 98 -1.88 1.06 1.63
C SER A 98 -0.93 -0.12 1.40
N ILE A 99 -0.08 -0.05 0.38
CA ILE A 99 0.95 -1.07 0.11
C ILE A 99 1.94 -1.13 1.29
N LYS A 100 2.32 0.02 1.83
CA LYS A 100 3.22 0.11 2.99
C LYS A 100 2.66 -0.58 4.22
N LEU A 101 1.42 -0.24 4.61
CA LEU A 101 0.78 -0.88 5.75
C LEU A 101 0.70 -2.40 5.56
N PHE A 102 0.36 -2.87 4.36
CA PHE A 102 0.32 -4.30 4.08
C PHE A 102 1.69 -4.96 4.26
N CYS A 103 2.76 -4.38 3.71
CA CYS A 103 4.11 -4.93 3.87
C CYS A 103 4.59 -4.92 5.34
N GLU A 104 4.20 -3.91 6.12
CA GLU A 104 4.50 -3.85 7.56
C GLU A 104 3.78 -4.97 8.32
N MET A 105 2.49 -5.22 8.03
CA MET A 105 1.72 -6.32 8.64
C MET A 105 2.12 -7.70 8.12
N ALA A 106 2.83 -7.75 7.00
CA ALA A 106 3.35 -8.96 6.39
C ALA A 106 4.85 -9.13 6.61
N ASP A 107 5.49 -8.37 7.52
CA ASP A 107 6.92 -8.43 7.84
C ASP A 107 7.86 -8.44 6.61
N ILE A 108 7.52 -7.68 5.57
CA ILE A 108 8.37 -7.55 4.38
C ILE A 108 9.25 -6.30 4.57
N PRO A 109 10.58 -6.44 4.73
CA PRO A 109 11.48 -5.33 5.05
C PRO A 109 11.77 -4.45 3.82
N ILE A 110 10.78 -3.67 3.39
CA ILE A 110 10.90 -2.77 2.24
C ILE A 110 11.63 -1.47 2.61
N GLN A 111 12.63 -1.10 1.81
CA GLN A 111 13.36 0.16 1.95
C GLN A 111 12.56 1.36 1.40
N TRP A 112 11.51 1.77 2.11
CA TRP A 112 10.55 2.81 1.68
C TRP A 112 11.17 4.15 1.26
N LYS A 113 12.32 4.53 1.84
CA LYS A 113 13.05 5.76 1.46
C LYS A 113 13.46 5.78 -0.03
N LYS A 114 13.70 4.61 -0.63
CA LYS A 114 14.00 4.48 -2.08
C LYS A 114 12.77 4.80 -2.94
N ILE A 115 11.57 4.52 -2.44
CA ILE A 115 10.31 4.75 -3.15
C ILE A 115 9.84 6.21 -2.97
N THR A 116 9.86 6.71 -1.73
CA THR A 116 9.22 7.99 -1.39
C THR A 116 9.99 9.23 -1.81
N ARG A 117 11.32 9.14 -1.97
CA ARG A 117 12.15 10.26 -2.48
C ARG A 117 11.78 10.68 -3.90
N GLY A 118 11.27 9.77 -4.72
CA GLY A 118 10.83 10.05 -6.09
C GLY A 118 9.36 10.46 -6.23
N LEU A 119 8.59 10.54 -5.14
CA LEU A 119 7.15 10.82 -5.22
C LEU A 119 6.87 12.33 -5.36
N PRO A 120 5.99 12.75 -6.29
CA PRO A 120 5.60 14.15 -6.43
C PRO A 120 5.08 14.70 -5.09
N ARG A 121 5.52 15.90 -4.71
CA ARG A 121 4.96 16.62 -3.56
C ARG A 121 3.50 16.94 -3.88
N GLY A 122 2.60 16.71 -2.92
CA GLY A 122 1.22 17.15 -3.10
C GLY A 122 1.22 18.66 -3.31
N LYS A 123 0.54 19.16 -4.34
CA LYS A 123 0.31 20.59 -4.50
C LYS A 123 -0.44 21.07 -3.24
N LYS A 124 0.13 22.05 -2.54
CA LYS A 124 -0.64 22.82 -1.55
C LYS A 124 -1.58 23.71 -2.37
N TYR A 125 -2.84 23.32 -2.50
CA TYR A 125 -3.87 24.31 -2.81
C TYR A 125 -4.32 24.89 -1.49
N ALA A 126 -3.86 26.11 -1.21
CA ALA A 126 -4.40 26.99 -0.19
C ALA A 126 -4.29 28.41 -0.77
N ASP A 127 -5.08 28.68 -1.79
CA ASP A 127 -5.34 30.05 -2.29
C ASP A 127 -6.63 30.60 -1.64
N ASP A 128 -6.92 30.22 -0.38
CA ASP A 128 -7.96 30.87 0.44
C ASP A 128 -7.44 32.16 1.09
N ARG A 129 -6.39 32.79 0.54
CA ARG A 129 -6.04 34.16 0.93
C ARG A 129 -7.10 35.10 0.34
N ILE A 130 -8.11 35.40 1.15
CA ILE A 130 -9.06 36.49 0.95
C ILE A 130 -8.24 37.79 0.75
N PRO A 131 -8.46 38.57 -0.32
CA PRO A 131 -7.82 39.87 -0.47
C PRO A 131 -8.39 40.82 0.58
N THR A 132 -7.57 41.30 1.51
CA THR A 132 -7.88 42.54 2.22
C THR A 132 -7.69 43.68 1.24
N LEU A 133 -8.81 44.30 0.86
CA LEU A 133 -8.83 45.62 0.24
C LEU A 133 -8.44 46.63 1.33
N GLU A 134 -7.35 47.37 1.14
CA GLU A 134 -7.16 48.67 1.79
C GLU A 134 -7.89 49.75 0.99
#